data_AF-A0A7V0ML20-F1
#
_entry.id   AF-A0A7V0ML20-F1
#
_cell.length_a   1.000
_cell.length_b   1.000
_cell.length_c   1.000
_cell.angle_alpha   90.00
_cell.angle_beta   90.00
_cell.angle_gamma   90.00
#
_symmetry.space_group_name_H-M   'P 1'
#
loop_
_entity.id
_entity.type
_entity.pdbx_description
1 polymer ?
#
loop_
_entity_poly.entity_id
_entity_poly.type
_entity_poly.pdbx_seq_one_letter_code
_entity_poly.pdbx_strand_id
1 'polypeptide(L)'
;MENFLSILQTCQPRSDILTSEFNPEIFTANLGEVVRFYRGEKTSTSDIYTDAEKFFTDATYPTQGLLNLFRNVLRRVTKNDGTAPGTTRLESGFGGGKTHGLIGIVHLIKHGTRLKHFVSFIEPDLLPSPDTVRFAGIVGTELDLHKTIGKRTKKHTL
;
A
#
# COMPACT_ATOMS: atom_id res chain seq x y z
N MET A 1 -23.86 24.21 21.65
CA MET A 1 -23.93 23.03 20.77
C MET A 1 -23.19 23.39 19.50
N GLU A 2 -22.05 22.74 19.22
CA GLU A 2 -21.36 22.94 17.95
C GLU A 2 -22.22 22.34 16.83
N ASN A 3 -22.49 23.15 15.82
CA ASN A 3 -23.34 22.78 14.69
C ASN A 3 -22.46 22.11 13.63
N PHE A 4 -22.32 20.79 13.69
CA PHE A 4 -21.55 20.04 12.70
C PHE A 4 -22.26 20.04 11.35
N LEU A 5 -21.52 20.35 10.28
CA LEU A 5 -22.02 20.25 8.91
C LEU A 5 -22.29 18.79 8.55
N SER A 6 -23.34 18.55 7.76
CA SER A 6 -23.69 17.20 7.30
C SER A 6 -22.67 16.64 6.31
N ILE A 7 -22.61 15.32 6.17
CA ILE A 7 -21.73 14.66 5.19
C ILE A 7 -21.98 15.14 3.75
N LEU A 8 -23.21 15.50 3.40
CA LEU A 8 -23.56 16.02 2.08
C LEU A 8 -23.02 17.43 1.84
N GLN A 9 -22.74 18.18 2.91
CA GLN A 9 -22.16 19.53 2.84
C GLN A 9 -20.63 19.51 2.89
N THR A 10 -20.03 18.46 3.46
CA THR A 10 -18.58 18.37 3.68
C THR A 10 -17.86 17.41 2.74
N CYS A 11 -18.58 16.51 2.07
CA CYS A 11 -18.02 15.55 1.14
C CYS A 11 -18.61 15.74 -0.26
N GLN A 12 -17.74 15.95 -1.24
CA GLN A 12 -18.11 15.96 -2.64
C GLN A 12 -17.74 14.60 -3.26
N PRO A 13 -18.71 13.87 -3.86
CA PRO A 13 -18.40 12.67 -4.63
C PRO A 13 -17.42 12.98 -5.76
N ARG A 14 -16.58 12.01 -6.11
CA ARG A 14 -15.66 12.15 -7.25
C ARG A 14 -16.44 12.41 -8.54
N SER A 15 -15.83 13.13 -9.46
CA SER A 15 -16.45 13.52 -10.73
C SER A 15 -16.87 12.30 -11.56
N ASP A 16 -16.06 11.24 -11.59
CA ASP A 16 -16.33 10.00 -12.33
C ASP A 16 -17.57 9.24 -11.83
N ILE A 17 -17.88 9.33 -10.53
CA ILE A 17 -19.12 8.81 -9.96
C ILE A 17 -20.31 9.63 -10.45
N LEU A 18 -20.17 10.96 -10.50
CA LEU A 18 -21.23 11.87 -10.93
C LEU A 18 -21.50 11.78 -12.43
N THR A 19 -20.48 11.50 -13.26
CA THR A 19 -20.59 11.35 -14.71
C THR A 19 -20.97 9.93 -15.15
N SER A 20 -21.09 8.97 -14.22
CA SER A 20 -21.32 7.54 -14.53
C SER A 20 -20.20 6.88 -15.34
N GLU A 21 -18.99 7.43 -15.28
CA GLU A 21 -17.79 6.89 -15.94
C GLU A 21 -16.94 6.02 -15.00
N PHE A 22 -17.38 5.87 -13.76
CA PHE A 22 -16.70 5.08 -12.74
C PHE A 22 -16.58 3.60 -13.12
N ASN A 23 -15.33 3.11 -13.24
CA ASN A 23 -15.04 1.69 -13.37
C ASN A 23 -14.63 1.11 -12.00
N PRO A 24 -15.47 0.30 -11.34
CA PRO A 24 -15.15 -0.28 -10.03
C PRO A 24 -13.98 -1.26 -10.05
N GLU A 25 -13.72 -1.91 -11.19
CA GLU A 25 -12.71 -2.98 -11.29
C GLU A 25 -11.29 -2.45 -11.02
N ILE A 26 -11.03 -1.17 -11.33
CA ILE A 26 -9.72 -0.55 -11.14
C ILE A 26 -9.36 -0.34 -9.66
N PHE A 27 -10.34 -0.44 -8.74
CA PHE A 27 -10.14 -0.26 -7.30
C PHE A 27 -9.94 -1.57 -6.51
N THR A 28 -9.67 -2.66 -7.22
CA THR A 28 -9.28 -3.92 -6.58
C THR A 28 -7.77 -3.92 -6.31
N ALA A 29 -7.38 -3.53 -5.09
CA ALA A 29 -5.98 -3.52 -4.69
C ALA A 29 -5.35 -4.93 -4.73
N ASN A 30 -4.26 -5.08 -5.49
CA ASN A 30 -3.49 -6.32 -5.57
C ASN A 30 -2.02 -6.07 -5.26
N LEU A 31 -1.57 -6.49 -4.06
CA LEU A 31 -0.18 -6.33 -3.63
C LEU A 31 0.80 -7.11 -4.52
N GLY A 32 0.42 -8.28 -5.02
CA GLY A 32 1.30 -9.12 -5.85
C GLY A 32 1.66 -8.46 -7.16
N GLU A 33 0.69 -7.83 -7.82
CA GLU A 33 0.92 -7.00 -9.00
C GLU A 33 1.87 -5.83 -8.69
N VAL A 34 1.68 -5.10 -7.59
CA VAL A 34 2.58 -3.98 -7.22
C VAL A 34 4.01 -4.48 -6.96
N VAL A 35 4.17 -5.63 -6.29
CA VAL A 35 5.48 -6.25 -6.05
C VAL A 35 6.15 -6.66 -7.37
N ARG A 36 5.39 -7.24 -8.32
CA ARG A 36 5.89 -7.57 -9.67
C ARG A 36 6.30 -6.33 -10.46
N PHE A 37 5.50 -5.27 -10.39
CA PHE A 37 5.79 -3.99 -11.03
C PHE A 37 7.15 -3.44 -10.59
N TYR A 38 7.41 -3.39 -9.28
CA TYR A 38 8.70 -2.92 -8.75
C TYR A 38 9.89 -3.86 -9.03
N ARG A 39 9.63 -5.07 -9.51
CA ARG A 39 10.65 -5.99 -10.03
C ARG A 39 10.92 -5.80 -11.53
N GLY A 40 10.14 -4.95 -12.21
CA GLY A 40 10.22 -4.75 -13.65
C GLY A 40 9.48 -5.82 -14.46
N GLU A 41 8.58 -6.59 -13.83
CA GLU A 41 7.76 -7.56 -14.52
C GLU A 41 6.51 -6.91 -15.13
N LYS A 42 5.92 -7.55 -16.15
CA LYS A 42 4.67 -7.09 -16.74
C LYS A 42 3.52 -7.32 -15.76
N THR A 43 2.74 -6.27 -15.52
CA THR A 43 1.58 -6.29 -14.62
C THR A 43 0.30 -5.96 -15.37
N SER A 44 -0.82 -6.48 -14.87
CA SER A 44 -2.17 -6.22 -15.41
C SER A 44 -3.00 -5.32 -14.49
N THR A 45 -2.41 -4.81 -13.41
CA THR A 45 -3.08 -3.88 -12.49
C THR A 45 -3.18 -2.47 -13.06
N SER A 46 -4.20 -1.73 -12.62
CA SER A 46 -4.35 -0.31 -12.94
C SER A 46 -3.14 0.48 -12.45
N ASP A 47 -2.79 1.49 -13.22
CA ASP A 47 -1.77 2.48 -12.86
C ASP A 47 -2.04 3.15 -11.51
N ILE A 48 -3.29 3.20 -11.04
CA ILE A 48 -3.66 3.78 -9.74
C ILE A 48 -2.98 3.10 -8.53
N TYR A 49 -2.51 1.85 -8.67
CA TYR A 49 -1.81 1.11 -7.63
C TYR A 49 -0.31 0.93 -7.88
N THR A 50 0.19 1.19 -9.09
CA THR A 50 1.62 1.10 -9.42
C THR A 50 2.29 2.47 -9.48
N ASP A 51 1.53 3.50 -9.80
CA ASP A 51 1.93 4.89 -9.67
C ASP A 51 1.74 5.35 -8.21
N ALA A 52 2.86 5.67 -7.55
CA ALA A 52 2.87 6.06 -6.15
C ALA A 52 2.14 7.39 -5.89
N GLU A 53 2.16 8.33 -6.84
CA GLU A 53 1.45 9.61 -6.71
C GLU A 53 -0.06 9.35 -6.74
N LYS A 54 -0.56 8.69 -7.81
CA LYS A 54 -1.98 8.34 -7.95
C LYS A 54 -2.48 7.49 -6.79
N PHE A 55 -1.64 6.59 -6.28
CA PHE A 55 -2.00 5.79 -5.12
C PHE A 55 -2.36 6.67 -3.92
N PHE A 56 -1.52 7.65 -3.57
CA PHE A 56 -1.74 8.52 -2.40
C PHE A 56 -2.76 9.63 -2.61
N THR A 57 -3.02 10.04 -3.85
CA THR A 57 -4.03 11.09 -4.15
C THR A 57 -5.41 10.52 -4.43
N ASP A 58 -5.49 9.39 -5.13
CA ASP A 58 -6.75 8.93 -5.74
C ASP A 58 -7.22 7.56 -5.22
N ALA A 59 -6.28 6.69 -4.82
CA ALA A 59 -6.60 5.30 -4.45
C ALA A 59 -6.71 5.08 -2.93
N THR A 60 -5.91 5.77 -2.13
CA THR A 60 -5.86 5.56 -0.67
C THR A 60 -6.17 6.82 0.12
N TYR A 61 -6.69 6.64 1.33
CA TYR A 61 -6.90 7.72 2.28
C TYR A 61 -6.00 7.54 3.51
N PRO A 62 -5.29 8.59 3.98
CA PRO A 62 -4.35 8.51 5.10
C PRO A 62 -5.05 8.45 6.46
N THR A 63 -5.75 7.34 6.74
CA THR A 63 -6.34 7.10 8.06
C THR A 63 -5.27 7.05 9.14
N GLN A 64 -5.61 7.39 10.39
CA GLN A 64 -4.67 7.37 11.51
C GLN A 64 -3.96 6.01 11.67
N GLY A 65 -4.67 4.90 11.42
CA GLY A 65 -4.09 3.56 11.46
C GLY A 65 -3.00 3.34 10.41
N LEU A 66 -3.23 3.79 9.17
CA LEU A 66 -2.23 3.75 8.11
C LEU A 66 -1.04 4.67 8.42
N LEU A 67 -1.29 5.87 8.92
CA LEU A 67 -0.23 6.79 9.31
C LEU A 67 0.67 6.21 10.39
N ASN A 68 0.08 5.59 11.42
CA ASN A 68 0.84 4.93 12.48
C ASN A 68 1.67 3.76 11.94
N LEU A 69 1.09 2.96 11.03
CA LEU A 69 1.80 1.88 10.36
C LEU A 69 2.99 2.40 9.54
N PHE A 70 2.78 3.41 8.70
CA PHE A 70 3.82 4.02 7.87
C PHE A 70 4.95 4.58 8.73
N ARG A 71 4.64 5.36 9.76
CA ARG A 71 5.64 5.93 10.67
C ARG A 71 6.45 4.85 11.38
N ASN A 72 5.81 3.79 11.88
CA ASN A 72 6.50 2.70 12.57
C ASN A 72 7.51 2.01 11.65
N VAL A 73 7.10 1.69 10.42
CA VAL A 73 7.99 1.07 9.43
C VAL A 73 9.12 2.02 9.03
N LEU A 74 8.80 3.28 8.70
CA LEU A 74 9.79 4.26 8.28
C LEU A 74 10.81 4.58 9.37
N ARG A 75 10.40 4.77 10.64
CA ARG A 75 11.31 4.94 11.78
C ARG A 75 12.28 3.77 11.90
N ARG A 76 11.78 2.54 11.78
CA ARG A 76 12.60 1.32 11.86
C ARG A 76 13.66 1.29 10.75
N VAL A 77 13.27 1.51 9.50
CA VAL A 77 14.16 1.32 8.34
C VAL A 77 15.05 2.52 8.01
N THR A 78 14.68 3.73 8.44
CA THR A 78 15.44 4.96 8.13
C THR A 78 16.23 5.49 9.32
N LYS A 79 15.71 5.37 10.54
CA LYS A 79 16.35 5.89 11.76
C LYS A 79 17.05 4.81 12.58
N ASN A 80 16.96 3.54 12.18
CA ASN A 80 17.40 2.40 13.01
C ASN A 80 16.78 2.44 14.42
N ASP A 81 15.54 2.90 14.51
CA ASP A 81 14.86 3.07 15.79
C ASP A 81 14.47 1.71 16.37
N GLY A 82 15.24 1.27 17.38
CA GLY A 82 15.02 0.00 18.06
C GLY A 82 13.69 -0.08 18.82
N THR A 83 13.06 1.06 19.13
CA THR A 83 11.75 1.12 19.80
C THR A 83 10.59 0.94 18.84
N ALA A 84 10.80 1.17 17.54
CA ALA A 84 9.79 0.89 16.53
C ALA A 84 9.61 -0.64 16.36
N PRO A 85 8.37 -1.15 16.18
CA PRO A 85 8.12 -2.59 16.06
C PRO A 85 8.94 -3.24 14.93
N GLY A 86 9.66 -4.31 15.24
CA GLY A 86 10.40 -5.10 14.24
C GLY A 86 9.50 -6.03 13.42
N THR A 87 8.38 -6.45 14.00
CA THR A 87 7.36 -7.27 13.35
C THR A 87 6.00 -6.63 13.62
N THR A 88 5.19 -6.48 12.58
CA THR A 88 3.85 -5.89 12.70
C THR A 88 2.82 -6.84 12.10
N ARG A 89 1.84 -7.25 12.92
CA ARG A 89 0.66 -7.97 12.44
C ARG A 89 -0.44 -6.96 12.14
N LEU A 90 -0.92 -6.94 10.90
CA LEU A 90 -2.02 -6.07 10.51
C LEU A 90 -3.35 -6.70 10.93
N GLU A 91 -3.85 -6.29 12.09
CA GLU A 91 -5.17 -6.67 12.58
C GLU A 91 -6.16 -5.55 12.24
N SER A 92 -6.95 -5.76 11.18
CA SER A 92 -8.05 -4.89 10.83
C SER A 92 -9.27 -5.74 10.48
N GLY A 93 -10.47 -5.23 10.77
CA GLY A 93 -11.71 -5.79 10.24
C GLY A 93 -11.78 -5.75 8.71
N PHE A 94 -12.92 -6.17 8.15
CA PHE A 94 -13.21 -6.03 6.72
C PHE A 94 -13.05 -4.58 6.27
N GLY A 95 -12.38 -4.36 5.13
CA GLY A 95 -12.11 -3.02 4.60
C GLY A 95 -11.08 -2.17 5.35
N GLY A 96 -10.45 -2.67 6.42
CA GLY A 96 -9.56 -1.88 7.27
C GLY A 96 -8.16 -1.55 6.71
N GLY A 97 -7.99 -1.52 5.38
CA GLY A 97 -6.81 -0.93 4.75
C GLY A 97 -5.51 -1.76 4.77
N LYS A 98 -5.54 -3.08 5.07
CA LYS A 98 -4.32 -3.91 5.12
C LYS A 98 -3.51 -3.89 3.82
N THR A 99 -4.16 -4.17 2.69
CA THR A 99 -3.51 -4.16 1.37
C THR A 99 -2.99 -2.77 1.03
N HIS A 100 -3.75 -1.73 1.32
CA HIS A 100 -3.32 -0.34 1.14
C HIS A 100 -2.13 0.02 2.03
N GLY A 101 -2.08 -0.50 3.26
CA GLY A 101 -0.94 -0.34 4.17
C GLY A 101 0.32 -0.96 3.58
N LEU A 102 0.24 -2.19 3.06
CA LEU A 102 1.39 -2.84 2.46
C LEU A 102 1.83 -2.15 1.15
N ILE A 103 0.90 -1.78 0.27
CA ILE A 103 1.20 -1.03 -0.96
C ILE A 103 1.82 0.34 -0.64
N GLY A 104 1.22 1.09 0.29
CA GLY A 104 1.73 2.39 0.73
C GLY A 104 3.14 2.31 1.30
N ILE A 105 3.45 1.29 2.11
CA ILE A 105 4.82 1.04 2.59
C ILE A 105 5.77 0.85 1.40
N VAL A 106 5.41 0.01 0.42
CA VAL A 106 6.23 -0.25 -0.76
C VAL A 106 6.51 1.03 -1.55
N HIS A 107 5.50 1.87 -1.80
CA HIS A 107 5.70 3.16 -2.46
C HIS A 107 6.60 4.11 -1.66
N LEU A 108 6.37 4.22 -0.35
CA LEU A 108 7.14 5.10 0.53
C LEU A 108 8.61 4.70 0.61
N ILE A 109 8.94 3.41 0.70
CA ILE A 109 10.33 2.96 0.75
C ILE A 109 11.02 3.03 -0.61
N LYS A 110 10.28 2.88 -1.71
CA LYS A 110 10.84 2.95 -3.07
C LYS A 110 11.08 4.38 -3.54
N HIS A 111 10.09 5.24 -3.40
CA HIS A 111 10.16 6.62 -3.88
C HIS A 111 10.65 7.60 -2.82
N GLY A 112 10.39 7.34 -1.54
CA GLY A 112 10.90 8.13 -0.43
C GLY A 112 10.65 9.62 -0.58
N THR A 113 11.72 10.42 -0.53
CA THR A 113 11.66 11.89 -0.64
C THR A 113 11.05 12.41 -1.95
N ARG A 114 10.95 11.60 -3.01
CA ARG A 114 10.23 11.97 -4.25
C ARG A 114 8.74 12.19 -4.00
N LEU A 115 8.17 11.56 -2.98
CA LEU A 115 6.73 11.66 -2.65
C LEU A 115 6.39 12.80 -1.71
N LYS A 116 7.36 13.61 -1.24
CA LYS A 116 7.18 14.60 -0.16
C LYS A 116 5.96 15.53 -0.32
N HIS A 117 5.56 15.83 -1.56
CA HIS A 117 4.40 16.68 -1.86
C HIS A 117 3.05 15.94 -1.78
N PHE A 118 3.05 14.63 -2.00
CA PHE A 118 1.87 13.78 -1.98
C PHE A 118 1.63 13.14 -0.61
N VAL A 119 2.67 13.05 0.23
CA VAL A 119 2.60 12.46 1.57
C VAL A 119 2.93 13.48 2.66
N SER A 120 2.32 14.66 2.59
CA SER A 120 2.52 15.75 3.58
C SER A 120 2.18 15.36 5.03
N PHE A 121 1.44 14.27 5.21
CA PHE A 121 1.10 13.66 6.49
C PHE A 121 2.22 12.80 7.10
N ILE A 122 3.33 12.59 6.38
CA ILE A 122 4.55 11.93 6.87
C ILE A 122 5.64 12.99 7.10
N GLU A 123 6.35 12.87 8.21
CA GLU A 123 7.46 13.75 8.54
C GLU A 123 8.58 13.63 7.48
N PRO A 124 9.04 14.73 6.85
CA PRO A 124 10.00 14.66 5.74
C PRO A 124 11.31 13.94 6.06
N ASP A 125 11.73 13.95 7.32
CA ASP A 125 12.97 13.32 7.77
C ASP A 125 12.84 11.80 7.97
N LEU A 126 11.61 11.26 7.99
CA LEU A 126 11.34 9.82 7.97
C LEU A 126 11.32 9.23 6.55
N LEU A 127 11.23 10.07 5.51
CA LEU A 127 11.26 9.60 4.14
C LEU A 127 12.69 9.21 3.74
N PRO A 128 12.93 7.96 3.30
CA PRO A 128 14.26 7.55 2.84
C PRO A 128 14.62 8.28 1.54
N SER A 129 15.91 8.32 1.22
CA SER A 129 16.30 8.59 -0.17
C SER A 129 15.73 7.51 -1.10
N PRO A 130 15.37 7.83 -2.34
CA PRO A 130 14.79 6.85 -3.25
C PRO A 130 15.71 5.64 -3.44
N ASP A 131 15.13 4.44 -3.51
CA ASP A 131 15.83 3.17 -3.75
C ASP A 131 16.94 2.79 -2.75
N THR A 132 17.04 3.44 -1.58
CA THR A 132 18.02 3.04 -0.54
C THR A 132 17.55 1.91 0.36
N VAL A 133 16.23 1.73 0.48
CA VAL A 133 15.62 0.66 1.26
C VAL A 133 15.22 -0.48 0.33
N ARG A 134 15.73 -1.67 0.60
CA ARG A 134 15.35 -2.90 -0.11
C ARG A 134 14.14 -3.53 0.56
N PHE A 135 13.25 -4.11 -0.24
CA PHE A 135 12.10 -4.84 0.25
C PHE A 135 11.93 -6.15 -0.50
N ALA A 136 11.23 -7.10 0.13
CA ALA A 136 10.77 -8.33 -0.48
C ALA A 136 9.31 -8.55 -0.12
N GLY A 137 8.49 -8.87 -1.11
CA GLY A 137 7.07 -9.21 -0.92
C GLY A 137 6.85 -10.70 -1.17
N ILE A 138 6.11 -11.35 -0.26
CA ILE A 138 5.64 -12.73 -0.43
C ILE A 138 4.12 -12.67 -0.34
N VAL A 139 3.44 -13.03 -1.42
CA VAL A 139 1.98 -13.02 -1.50
C VAL A 139 1.49 -14.46 -1.48
N GLY A 140 0.91 -14.88 -0.36
CA GLY A 140 0.55 -16.28 -0.13
C GLY A 140 -0.38 -16.88 -1.19
N THR A 141 -1.29 -16.07 -1.76
CA THR A 141 -2.20 -16.50 -2.83
C THR A 141 -1.52 -16.74 -4.18
N GLU A 142 -0.29 -16.25 -4.35
CA GLU A 142 0.51 -16.42 -5.57
C GLU A 142 1.60 -17.49 -5.39
N LEU A 143 1.75 -18.04 -4.18
CA LEU A 143 2.69 -19.12 -3.92
C LEU A 143 2.13 -20.43 -4.49
N ASP A 144 2.78 -20.93 -5.53
CA ASP A 144 2.53 -22.29 -6.00
C ASP A 144 3.12 -23.31 -5.00
N LEU A 145 2.26 -23.88 -4.17
CA LEU A 145 2.59 -24.95 -3.22
C LEU A 145 2.70 -26.33 -3.91
N HIS A 146 2.48 -26.40 -5.22
CA HIS A 146 2.39 -27.63 -5.99
C HIS A 146 3.37 -27.66 -7.17
N LYS A 147 4.67 -27.55 -6.89
CA LYS A 147 5.68 -27.91 -7.89
C LYS A 147 5.64 -29.41 -8.17
N THR A 148 5.15 -29.79 -9.35
CA THR A 148 5.19 -31.17 -9.84
C THR A 148 6.57 -31.45 -10.44
N ILE A 149 7.49 -32.01 -9.64
CA ILE A 149 8.78 -32.50 -10.14
C ILE A 149 8.58 -33.99 -10.53
N GLY A 150 8.25 -34.24 -11.80
CA GLY A 150 7.96 -35.59 -12.32
C GLY A 150 6.58 -36.14 -11.91
N LYS A 151 6.26 -37.39 -12.27
CA LYS A 151 4.96 -38.08 -12.05
C LYS A 151 4.50 -38.23 -10.57
N ARG A 152 5.14 -37.55 -9.62
CA ARG A 152 4.73 -37.55 -8.21
C ARG A 152 4.76 -36.14 -7.62
N THR A 153 3.59 -35.66 -7.22
CA THR A 153 3.40 -34.42 -6.47
C THR A 153 4.00 -34.59 -5.07
N LYS A 154 5.01 -33.78 -4.70
CA LYS A 154 5.48 -33.65 -3.31
C LYS A 154 4.92 -32.37 -2.72
N LYS A 155 4.03 -32.49 -1.74
CA LYS A 155 3.57 -31.37 -0.90
C LYS A 155 4.74 -30.92 -0.02
N HIS A 156 5.09 -29.64 -0.07
CA HIS A 156 5.98 -29.04 0.94
C HIS A 156 5.10 -28.48 2.04
N THR A 157 5.17 -29.07 3.22
CA THR A 157 4.64 -28.48 4.45
C THR A 157 5.77 -27.69 5.10
N LEU A 158 5.47 -26.46 5.55
CA LEU A 158 6.37 -25.65 6.38
C LEU A 158 6.59 -26.31 7.75
#